data_AF-A0A936B2Y2-F1
#
_entry.id   AF-A0A936B2Y2-F1
#
_cell.length_a   1.000
_cell.length_b   1.000
_cell.length_c   1.000
_cell.angle_alpha   90.00
_cell.angle_beta   90.00
_cell.angle_gamma   90.00
#
_symmetry.space_group_name_H-M   'P 1'
#
loop_
_entity.id
_entity.type
_entity.pdbx_description
1 polymer ?
#
loop_
_entity_poly.entity_id
_entity_poly.type
_entity_poly.pdbx_seq_one_letter_code
_entity_poly.pdbx_strand_id
1 'polypeptide(L)'
;MPLSVEMRLGLPALYQSPDAPLVRQLAEWSGVAAAVAPYGTNALCYSGLARETVVFGPGSIDQAHKAQEWVEVAELEKAAEIYARWLGE
;
A
#
# COMPACT_ATOMS: atom_id res chain seq x y z
N MET A 1 -1.28 -32.21 27.29
CA MET A 1 -2.02 -30.95 27.49
C MET A 1 -2.83 -30.67 26.24
N PRO A 2 -4.17 -30.63 26.26
CA PRO A 2 -4.89 -30.13 25.10
C PRO A 2 -4.75 -28.60 25.05
N LEU A 3 -4.19 -28.09 23.95
CA LEU A 3 -4.21 -26.67 23.61
C LEU A 3 -5.55 -26.36 22.95
N SER A 4 -6.25 -25.32 23.40
CA SER A 4 -7.42 -24.76 22.71
C SER A 4 -7.01 -23.52 21.93
N VAL A 5 -7.38 -23.45 20.64
CA VAL A 5 -7.15 -22.29 19.77
C VAL A 5 -8.47 -21.56 19.55
N GLU A 6 -8.43 -20.24 19.64
CA GLU A 6 -9.58 -19.38 19.39
C GLU A 6 -9.16 -18.20 18.50
N MET A 7 -9.93 -17.92 17.45
CA MET A 7 -9.71 -16.76 16.61
C MET A 7 -10.15 -15.50 17.36
N ARG A 8 -9.20 -14.63 17.71
CA ARG A 8 -9.50 -13.36 18.40
C ARG A 8 -9.94 -12.25 17.44
N LEU A 9 -9.35 -12.20 16.25
CA LEU A 9 -9.60 -11.16 15.26
C LEU A 9 -9.39 -11.71 13.86
N GLY A 10 -10.40 -11.57 13.01
CA GLY A 10 -10.31 -11.80 11.57
C GLY A 10 -10.52 -10.48 10.84
N LEU A 11 -9.50 -9.99 10.15
CA LEU A 11 -9.60 -8.80 9.31
C LEU A 11 -9.79 -9.23 7.85
N PRO A 12 -10.71 -8.60 7.10
CA PRO A 12 -10.87 -8.91 5.68
C PRO A 12 -9.64 -8.47 4.89
N ALA A 13 -9.38 -9.15 3.78
CA ALA A 13 -8.40 -8.68 2.81
C ALA A 13 -8.92 -7.45 2.08
N LEU A 14 -8.03 -6.52 1.74
CA LEU A 14 -8.31 -5.43 0.83
C LEU A 14 -8.04 -5.89 -0.61
N TYR A 15 -8.99 -5.64 -1.51
CA TYR A 15 -8.79 -5.79 -2.95
C TYR A 15 -9.33 -4.57 -3.69
N GLN A 16 -8.52 -4.04 -4.61
CA GLN A 16 -8.88 -2.98 -5.53
C GLN A 16 -8.54 -3.47 -6.94
N SER A 17 -9.48 -3.32 -7.88
CA SER A 17 -9.21 -3.69 -9.28
C SER A 17 -8.03 -2.89 -9.83
N PRO A 18 -7.07 -3.52 -10.54
CA PRO A 18 -5.99 -2.79 -11.23
C PRO A 18 -6.51 -1.84 -12.31
N ASP A 19 -7.77 -2.01 -12.74
CA ASP A 19 -8.43 -1.14 -13.69
C ASP A 19 -9.08 0.10 -13.08
N ALA A 20 -9.04 0.24 -11.75
CA ALA A 20 -9.58 1.41 -11.07
C ALA A 20 -8.81 2.68 -11.48
N PRO A 21 -9.49 3.81 -11.71
CA PRO A 21 -8.86 5.07 -12.14
C PRO A 21 -7.63 5.48 -11.31
N LEU A 22 -7.74 5.49 -9.99
CA LEU A 22 -6.63 5.84 -9.10
C LEU A 22 -5.44 4.88 -9.24
N VAL A 23 -5.70 3.57 -9.35
CA VAL A 23 -4.65 2.56 -9.50
C VAL A 23 -3.89 2.76 -10.81
N ARG A 24 -4.61 2.93 -11.93
CA ARG A 24 -4.00 3.17 -13.24
C ARG A 24 -3.17 4.45 -13.26
N GLN A 25 -3.70 5.52 -12.67
CA GLN A 25 -3.03 6.82 -12.64
C GLN A 25 -1.75 6.78 -11.80
N LEU A 26 -1.80 6.18 -10.60
CA LEU A 26 -0.61 6.02 -9.76
C LEU A 26 0.42 5.08 -10.40
N ALA A 27 -0.01 4.02 -11.08
CA ALA A 27 0.89 3.13 -11.81
C ALA A 27 1.60 3.87 -12.97
N GLU A 28 0.88 4.70 -13.71
CA GLU A 28 1.44 5.53 -14.78
C GLU A 28 2.46 6.53 -14.23
N TRP A 29 2.13 7.27 -13.18
CA TRP A 29 3.02 8.29 -12.62
C TRP A 29 4.25 7.72 -11.93
N SER A 30 4.10 6.57 -11.27
CA SER A 30 5.22 5.88 -10.64
C SER A 30 6.07 5.09 -11.62
N GLY A 31 5.54 4.71 -12.78
CA GLY A 31 6.17 3.75 -13.69
C GLY A 31 6.25 2.34 -13.11
N VAL A 32 5.44 2.03 -12.09
CA VAL A 32 5.39 0.73 -11.40
C VAL A 32 4.03 0.08 -11.64
N ALA A 33 4.02 -1.15 -12.14
CA ALA A 33 2.78 -1.91 -12.32
C ALA A 33 2.14 -2.22 -10.96
N ALA A 34 0.81 -2.07 -10.88
CA ALA A 34 0.06 -2.42 -9.69
C ALA A 34 0.17 -3.91 -9.38
N ALA A 35 0.27 -4.24 -8.09
CA ALA A 35 0.37 -5.61 -7.59
C ALA A 35 -0.39 -5.77 -6.27
N VAL A 36 -0.64 -7.02 -5.89
CA VAL A 36 -1.11 -7.36 -4.55
C VAL A 36 0.10 -7.75 -3.68
N ALA A 37 0.06 -7.38 -2.40
CA ALA A 37 1.11 -7.71 -1.46
C ALA A 37 0.58 -8.55 -0.29
N PRO A 38 1.27 -9.63 0.10
CA PRO A 38 0.81 -10.56 1.13
C PRO A 38 1.13 -10.07 2.56
N TYR A 39 0.76 -8.83 2.89
CA TYR A 39 0.94 -8.25 4.23
C TYR A 39 -0.31 -7.50 4.72
N GLY A 40 -0.37 -7.27 6.03
CA GLY A 40 -1.42 -6.45 6.64
C GLY A 40 -1.18 -4.96 6.47
N THR A 41 -2.24 -4.18 6.27
CA THR A 41 -2.19 -2.71 6.10
C THR A 41 -3.43 -2.08 6.74
N ASN A 42 -3.34 -0.85 7.25
CA ASN A 42 -4.51 -0.12 7.73
C ASN A 42 -5.49 0.25 6.61
N ALA A 43 -5.11 0.09 5.33
CA ALA A 43 -5.99 0.33 4.20
C ALA A 43 -7.30 -0.50 4.26
N LEU A 44 -7.31 -1.65 4.94
CA LEU A 44 -8.52 -2.44 5.17
C LEU A 44 -9.61 -1.69 5.97
N CYS A 45 -9.23 -0.69 6.76
CA CYS A 45 -10.17 0.10 7.58
C CYS A 45 -10.97 1.11 6.74
N TYR A 46 -10.59 1.34 5.48
CA TYR A 46 -11.22 2.33 4.61
C TYR A 46 -12.36 1.76 3.75
N SER A 47 -12.65 0.46 3.87
CA SER A 47 -13.77 -0.18 3.18
C SER A 47 -15.09 0.52 3.51
N GLY A 48 -15.77 1.03 2.48
CA GLY A 48 -17.03 1.79 2.61
C GLY A 48 -16.87 3.26 2.96
N LEU A 49 -15.65 3.73 3.29
CA LEU A 49 -15.35 5.15 3.51
C LEU A 49 -14.74 5.81 2.26
N ALA A 50 -13.95 5.05 1.50
CA ALA A 50 -13.35 5.50 0.25
C ALA A 50 -13.94 4.75 -0.95
N ARG A 51 -14.05 5.44 -2.11
CA ARG A 51 -14.46 4.81 -3.38
C ARG A 51 -13.38 3.90 -3.93
N GLU A 52 -12.12 4.31 -3.81
CA GLU A 52 -10.94 3.63 -4.32
C GLU A 52 -9.87 3.66 -3.22
N THR A 53 -9.18 2.55 -3.00
CA THR A 53 -8.12 2.44 -1.98
C THR A 53 -6.87 1.82 -2.60
N VAL A 54 -5.72 2.45 -2.39
CA VAL A 54 -4.41 1.98 -2.88
C VAL A 54 -3.38 2.18 -1.76
N VAL A 55 -2.51 1.18 -1.57
CA VAL A 55 -1.30 1.35 -0.77
C VAL A 55 -0.20 1.80 -1.73
N PHE A 56 0.34 3.00 -1.51
CA PHE A 56 1.31 3.63 -2.38
C PHE A 56 2.35 4.38 -1.54
N GLY A 57 3.63 4.22 -1.87
CA GLY A 57 4.72 4.88 -1.17
C GLY A 57 6.09 4.50 -1.76
N PRO A 58 7.16 5.14 -1.27
CA PRO A 58 8.53 4.90 -1.72
C PRO A 58 9.15 3.64 -1.08
N GLY A 59 10.22 3.14 -1.68
CA GLY A 59 11.03 2.04 -1.14
C GLY A 59 10.49 0.64 -1.44
N SER A 60 11.09 -0.35 -0.78
CA SER A 60 10.70 -1.76 -0.90
C SER A 60 10.37 -2.37 0.47
N ILE A 61 9.36 -3.26 0.47
CA ILE A 61 9.03 -4.05 1.67
C ILE A 61 10.18 -4.97 2.10
N ASP A 62 11.10 -5.31 1.19
CA ASP A 62 12.28 -6.13 1.51
C ASP A 62 13.25 -5.42 2.46
N GLN A 63 13.19 -4.08 2.52
CA GLN A 63 14.01 -3.24 3.42
C GLN A 63 13.33 -2.99 4.77
N ALA A 64 12.01 -3.11 4.85
CA ALA A 64 11.23 -2.83 6.06
C ALA A 64 11.42 -3.88 7.15
N HIS A 65 11.33 -3.47 8.43
CA HIS A 65 11.47 -4.35 9.59
C HIS A 65 12.79 -5.17 9.63
N LYS A 66 13.85 -4.64 9.02
CA LYS A 66 15.20 -5.19 9.10
C LYS A 66 16.01 -4.45 10.16
N ALA A 67 17.11 -5.05 10.61
CA ALA A 67 18.03 -4.38 11.53
C ALA A 67 18.60 -3.07 10.95
N GLN A 68 18.70 -2.99 9.62
CA GLN A 68 19.04 -1.79 8.88
C GLN A 68 17.91 -1.49 7.89
N GLU A 69 16.93 -0.75 8.40
CA GLU A 69 15.79 -0.24 7.63
C GLU A 69 16.15 1.11 7.01
N TRP A 70 15.85 1.29 5.72
CA TRP A 70 16.21 2.48 4.95
C TRP A 70 15.34 2.60 3.69
N VAL A 71 15.40 3.78 3.06
CA VAL A 71 14.77 4.12 1.78
C VAL A 71 15.70 5.06 1.01
N GLU A 72 15.74 4.98 -0.31
CA GLU A 72 16.53 5.94 -1.11
C GLU A 72 15.92 7.34 -1.04
N VAL A 73 16.77 8.36 -0.92
CA VAL A 73 16.30 9.77 -0.92
C VAL A 73 15.59 10.10 -2.24
N ALA A 74 16.11 9.61 -3.36
CA ALA A 74 15.49 9.81 -4.67
C ALA A 74 14.09 9.17 -4.79
N GLU A 75 13.81 8.09 -4.05
CA GLU A 75 12.46 7.49 -4.01
C GLU A 75 11.49 8.36 -3.21
N LEU A 76 11.95 8.98 -2.12
CA LEU A 76 11.16 9.95 -1.36
C LEU A 76 10.81 11.18 -2.21
N GLU A 77 11.78 11.72 -2.94
CA GLU A 77 11.58 12.85 -3.86
C GLU A 77 10.54 12.51 -4.94
N LYS A 78 10.70 11.36 -5.58
CA LYS A 78 9.73 10.87 -6.58
C LYS A 78 8.32 10.69 -6.01
N ALA A 79 8.19 10.11 -4.82
CA ALA A 79 6.89 9.94 -4.19
C ALA A 79 6.25 11.30 -3.87
N ALA A 80 7.03 12.27 -3.37
CA ALA A 80 6.57 13.62 -3.10
C ALA A 80 6.05 14.33 -4.37
N GLU A 81 6.77 14.23 -5.49
CA GLU A 81 6.32 14.77 -6.79
C GLU A 81 4.99 14.15 -7.25
N ILE A 82 4.83 12.84 -7.06
CA ILE A 82 3.58 12.14 -7.41
C ILE A 82 2.42 12.59 -6.52
N TYR A 83 2.66 12.78 -5.22
CA TYR A 83 1.63 13.30 -4.31
C TYR A 83 1.25 14.75 -4.64
N ALA A 84 2.23 15.62 -4.92
CA ALA A 84 1.98 17.00 -5.34
C ALA A 84 1.11 17.04 -6.61
N ARG A 85 1.49 16.24 -7.62
CA ARG A 85 0.70 16.08 -8.85
C ARG A 85 -0.71 15.56 -8.60
N TRP A 86 -0.89 14.64 -7.65
CA TRP A 86 -2.21 14.11 -7.27
C TRP A 86 -3.09 15.16 -6.58
N LEU A 87 -2.49 16.02 -5.75
CA LEU A 87 -3.15 17.12 -5.06
C LEU A 87 -3.46 18.31 -5.99
N GLY A 88 -2.91 18.32 -7.21
CA GLY A 88 -3.10 19.38 -8.20
C GLY A 88 -2.18 20.57 -8.01
N GLU A 89 -1.03 20.36 -7.37
CA GLU A 89 0.07 21.34 -7.24
C GLU A 89 0.93 21.43 -8.51
#